data_AF-A0A0C9M309-F1
#
_entry.id   AF-A0A0C9M309-F1
#
_cell.length_a   1.000
_cell.length_b   1.000
_cell.length_c   1.000
_cell.angle_alpha   90.00
_cell.angle_beta   90.00
_cell.angle_gamma   90.00
#
_symmetry.space_group_name_H-M   'P 1'
#
loop_
_entity.id
_entity.type
_entity.pdbx_description
1 polymer ?
#
loop_
_entity_poly.entity_id
_entity_poly.type
_entity_poly.pdbx_seq_one_letter_code
_entity_poly.pdbx_strand_id
1 'polypeptide(L)'
;MAADSQKQPVQPRDARIVSLILQSLGVEDYDPKVVHQLLEFAHRYTSDVFQDSLIYAEHAGKSDLDLDDIQLAIQGRVNHSFTTPPPKEFLLELAQEKNKQPLPLIPEKYGIRLPADKHCLTGINFSIVPDAPPPPRPTLDKSSSMMIDTQETLVDVEPSQSSASQPTATTSTEPVKRGRDAMEDDDYDF
;
A
#
# COMPACT_ATOMS: atom_id res chain seq x y z
N MET A 1 -39.92 31.50 -8.92
CA MET A 1 -38.66 30.73 -8.84
C MET A 1 -38.71 29.96 -7.54
N ALA A 2 -39.18 28.71 -7.58
CA ALA A 2 -39.31 27.88 -6.40
C ALA A 2 -37.91 27.35 -6.03
N ALA A 3 -37.45 27.68 -4.83
CA ALA A 3 -36.26 27.09 -4.26
C ALA A 3 -36.52 25.59 -4.04
N ASP A 4 -35.77 24.77 -4.75
CA ASP A 4 -35.78 23.32 -4.61
C ASP A 4 -35.35 22.99 -3.17
N SER A 5 -36.33 22.69 -2.31
CA SER A 5 -36.08 22.18 -0.96
C SER A 5 -35.59 20.74 -1.10
N GLN A 6 -34.30 20.59 -1.39
CA GLN A 6 -33.63 19.30 -1.29
C GLN A 6 -33.80 18.80 0.14
N LYS A 7 -34.69 17.82 0.27
CA LYS A 7 -34.91 17.06 1.49
C LYS A 7 -33.59 16.34 1.78
N GLN A 8 -32.73 16.96 2.58
CA GLN A 8 -31.49 16.31 2.99
C GLN A 8 -31.87 14.94 3.58
N PRO A 9 -31.25 13.85 3.12
CA PRO A 9 -31.52 12.53 3.66
C PRO A 9 -31.32 12.61 5.18
N VAL A 10 -32.21 11.96 5.94
CA VAL A 10 -32.15 11.97 7.40
C VAL A 10 -30.82 11.34 7.83
N GLN A 11 -29.85 12.19 8.12
CA GLN A 11 -28.50 11.76 8.42
C GLN A 11 -28.44 11.32 9.89
N PRO A 12 -27.80 10.16 10.20
CA PRO A 12 -27.70 9.67 11.57
C PRO A 12 -27.04 10.70 12.50
N ARG A 13 -27.31 10.57 13.81
CA ARG A 13 -26.82 11.52 14.83
C ARG A 13 -25.31 11.75 14.72
N ASP A 14 -24.53 10.68 14.60
CA ASP A 14 -23.06 10.77 14.62
C ASP A 14 -22.51 11.43 13.34
N ALA A 15 -23.16 11.20 12.19
CA ALA A 15 -22.82 11.91 10.96
C ALA A 15 -23.14 13.40 11.05
N ARG A 16 -24.22 13.81 11.76
CA ARG A 16 -24.47 15.23 12.04
C ARG A 16 -23.40 15.84 12.95
N ILE A 17 -22.90 15.08 13.93
CA ILE A 17 -21.82 15.55 14.82
C ILE A 17 -20.52 15.74 14.02
N VAL A 18 -20.15 14.79 13.16
CA VAL A 18 -18.95 14.91 12.31
C VAL A 18 -19.07 16.11 11.37
N SER A 19 -20.22 16.32 10.74
CA SER A 19 -20.48 17.52 9.92
C SER A 19 -20.34 18.82 10.73
N LEU A 20 -20.81 18.85 11.98
CA LEU A 20 -20.67 20.01 12.86
C LEU A 20 -19.20 20.27 13.26
N ILE A 21 -18.40 19.22 13.44
CA ILE A 21 -16.96 19.34 13.68
C ILE A 21 -16.25 19.92 12.45
N LEU A 22 -16.62 19.48 11.23
CA LEU A 22 -16.05 20.05 10.00
C LEU A 22 -16.39 21.54 9.86
N GLN A 23 -17.62 21.92 10.20
CA GLN A 23 -18.05 23.33 10.22
C GLN A 23 -17.29 24.17 11.25
N SER A 24 -17.02 23.65 12.45
CA SER A 24 -16.25 24.39 13.47
C SER A 24 -14.79 24.59 13.09
N LEU A 25 -14.24 23.74 12.22
CA LEU A 25 -12.91 23.88 11.63
C LEU A 25 -12.89 24.80 10.39
N GLY A 26 -14.03 25.37 10.01
CA GLY A 26 -14.16 26.27 8.85
C GLY A 26 -14.21 25.56 7.50
N VAL A 27 -14.51 24.26 7.47
CA VAL A 27 -14.69 23.49 6.22
C VAL A 27 -16.16 23.54 5.82
N GLU A 28 -16.48 24.42 4.87
CA GLU A 28 -17.86 24.63 4.39
C GLU A 28 -18.24 23.66 3.25
N ASP A 29 -17.28 23.30 2.39
CA ASP A 29 -17.48 22.42 1.23
C ASP A 29 -16.66 21.13 1.35
N TYR A 30 -17.33 19.98 1.37
CA TYR A 30 -16.70 18.65 1.38
C TYR A 30 -17.59 17.60 0.66
N ASP A 31 -16.98 16.53 0.15
CA ASP A 31 -17.72 15.39 -0.41
C ASP A 31 -18.46 14.65 0.73
N PRO A 32 -19.77 14.36 0.62
CA PRO A 32 -20.51 13.59 1.62
C PRO A 32 -19.87 12.23 1.99
N LYS A 33 -19.02 11.66 1.14
CA LYS A 33 -18.24 10.44 1.45
C LYS A 33 -17.22 10.65 2.57
N VAL A 34 -16.70 11.86 2.75
CA VAL A 34 -15.72 12.18 3.82
C VAL A 34 -16.31 11.90 5.20
N VAL A 35 -17.58 12.26 5.42
CA VAL A 35 -18.27 12.00 6.70
C VAL A 35 -18.34 10.50 6.99
N HIS A 36 -18.63 9.68 5.98
CA HIS A 36 -18.68 8.23 6.12
C HIS A 36 -17.30 7.64 6.42
N GLN A 37 -16.26 8.12 5.73
CA GLN A 37 -14.89 7.68 5.95
C GLN A 37 -14.36 8.07 7.34
N LEU A 38 -14.70 9.28 7.83
CA LEU A 38 -14.36 9.70 9.19
C LEU A 38 -15.08 8.88 10.26
N LEU A 39 -16.34 8.51 10.02
CA LEU A 39 -17.09 7.60 10.88
C LEU A 39 -16.47 6.19 10.92
N GLU A 40 -16.11 5.64 9.76
CA GLU A 40 -15.42 4.35 9.68
C GLU A 40 -14.07 4.40 10.40
N PHE A 41 -13.31 5.47 10.20
CA PHE A 41 -12.05 5.70 10.89
C PHE A 41 -12.24 5.75 12.40
N ALA A 42 -13.20 6.53 12.90
CA ALA A 42 -13.46 6.65 14.33
C ALA A 42 -13.88 5.32 14.96
N HIS A 43 -14.73 4.55 14.26
CA HIS A 43 -15.14 3.23 14.70
C HIS A 43 -13.96 2.25 14.73
N ARG A 44 -13.19 2.15 13.65
CA ARG A 44 -12.02 1.26 13.58
C ARG A 44 -10.99 1.62 14.64
N TYR A 45 -10.66 2.92 14.77
CA TYR A 45 -9.72 3.40 15.77
C TYR A 45 -10.14 3.00 17.19
N THR A 46 -11.41 3.20 17.53
CA THR A 46 -11.95 2.89 18.87
C THR A 46 -11.96 1.39 19.14
N SER A 47 -12.36 0.57 18.17
CA SER A 47 -12.33 -0.88 18.29
C SER A 47 -10.91 -1.41 18.49
N ASP A 48 -9.93 -0.89 17.74
CA ASP A 48 -8.52 -1.26 17.92
C ASP A 48 -8.03 -0.89 19.34
N VAL A 49 -8.33 0.32 19.82
CA VAL A 49 -7.94 0.75 21.19
C VAL A 49 -8.56 -0.17 22.24
N PHE A 50 -9.84 -0.54 22.11
CA PHE A 50 -10.48 -1.46 23.06
C PHE A 50 -9.90 -2.86 22.99
N GLN A 51 -9.52 -3.34 21.80
CA GLN A 51 -8.87 -4.64 21.65
C GLN A 51 -7.52 -4.68 22.39
N ASP A 52 -6.71 -3.63 22.26
CA ASP A 52 -5.44 -3.52 22.98
C ASP A 52 -5.65 -3.37 24.50
N SER A 53 -6.67 -2.60 24.90
CA SER A 53 -7.02 -2.40 26.32
C SER A 53 -7.46 -3.70 26.99
N LEU A 54 -8.20 -4.57 26.29
CA LEU A 54 -8.61 -5.89 26.79
C LEU A 54 -7.40 -6.79 27.06
N ILE A 55 -6.39 -6.75 26.17
CA ILE A 55 -5.14 -7.49 26.36
C ILE A 55 -4.39 -6.98 27.60
N TYR A 56 -4.40 -5.67 27.84
CA TYR A 56 -3.75 -5.08 29.02
C TYR A 56 -4.48 -5.42 30.33
N ALA A 57 -5.82 -5.41 30.33
CA ALA A 57 -6.60 -5.84 31.48
C ALA A 57 -6.39 -7.33 31.79
N GLU A 58 -6.36 -8.19 30.76
CA GLU A 58 -6.04 -9.63 30.92
C GLU A 58 -4.63 -9.82 31.50
N HIS A 59 -3.63 -9.08 31.01
CA HIS A 59 -2.27 -9.11 31.53
C HIS A 59 -2.19 -8.64 32.99
N ALA A 60 -3.02 -7.68 33.39
CA ALA A 60 -3.15 -7.22 34.77
C ALA A 60 -3.98 -8.18 35.66
N GLY A 61 -4.56 -9.25 35.10
CA GLY A 61 -5.44 -10.18 35.80
C GLY A 61 -6.79 -9.58 36.19
N LYS A 62 -7.21 -8.49 35.54
CA LYS A 62 -8.49 -7.81 35.76
C LYS A 62 -9.54 -8.33 34.77
N SER A 63 -10.78 -8.49 35.25
CA SER A 63 -11.92 -8.86 34.39
C SER A 63 -12.63 -7.65 33.77
N ASP A 64 -12.47 -6.48 34.37
CA ASP A 64 -13.09 -5.23 33.95
C ASP A 64 -12.02 -4.29 33.38
N LEU A 65 -12.43 -3.46 32.42
CA LEU A 65 -11.56 -2.46 31.78
C LEU A 65 -11.48 -1.20 32.63
N ASP A 66 -10.26 -0.77 32.97
CA ASP A 66 -10.01 0.50 33.65
C ASP A 66 -9.61 1.62 32.67
N LEU A 67 -9.68 2.87 33.16
CA LEU A 67 -9.20 4.03 32.39
C LEU A 67 -7.70 3.96 32.10
N ASP A 68 -6.92 3.37 33.00
CA ASP A 68 -5.47 3.23 32.83
C ASP A 68 -5.13 2.30 31.66
N ASP A 69 -5.92 1.24 31.44
CA ASP A 69 -5.71 0.29 30.34
C ASP A 69 -5.96 0.99 28.99
N ILE A 70 -7.00 1.83 28.92
CA ILE A 70 -7.33 2.63 27.73
C ILE A 70 -6.24 3.69 27.48
N GLN A 71 -5.76 4.37 28.53
CA GLN A 71 -4.69 5.35 28.40
C GLN A 71 -3.40 4.71 27.89
N LEU A 72 -3.04 3.53 28.40
CA LEU A 72 -1.88 2.79 27.95
C LEU A 72 -2.02 2.36 26.48
N ALA A 73 -3.21 1.88 26.08
CA ALA A 73 -3.51 1.51 24.69
C ALA A 73 -3.36 2.69 23.73
N ILE A 74 -3.86 3.87 24.11
CA ILE A 74 -3.70 5.09 23.32
C ILE A 74 -2.23 5.48 23.22
N GLN A 75 -1.47 5.45 24.31
CA GLN A 75 -0.05 5.81 24.32
C GLN A 75 0.79 4.89 23.43
N GLY A 76 0.54 3.58 23.46
CA GLY A 76 1.20 2.60 22.59
C GLY A 76 0.95 2.89 21.10
N ARG A 77 -0.25 3.38 20.76
CA ARG A 77 -0.64 3.71 19.38
C ARG A 77 -0.15 5.04 18.88
N VAL A 78 -0.17 6.08 19.72
CA VAL A 78 0.22 7.43 19.32
C VAL A 78 1.63 7.49 18.77
N ASN A 79 2.54 6.68 19.32
CA ASN A 79 3.94 6.65 18.90
C ASN A 79 4.18 6.16 17.46
N HIS A 80 3.26 5.38 16.86
CA HIS A 80 3.43 4.82 15.52
C HIS A 80 2.35 5.22 14.51
N SER A 81 1.13 5.53 14.98
CA SER A 81 0.00 5.87 14.11
C SER A 81 -0.11 7.36 13.80
N PHE A 82 0.36 8.23 14.69
CA PHE A 82 0.28 9.68 14.53
C PHE A 82 1.67 10.28 14.44
N THR A 83 1.94 10.97 13.33
CA THR A 83 3.16 11.77 13.22
C THR A 83 2.97 13.07 13.98
N THR A 84 3.83 13.31 14.95
CA THR A 84 4.00 14.65 15.50
C THR A 84 5.11 15.33 14.70
N PRO A 85 4.99 16.63 14.41
CA PRO A 85 6.08 17.34 13.77
C PRO A 85 7.31 17.27 14.67
N PRO A 86 8.50 16.96 14.12
CA PRO A 86 9.71 16.83 14.91
C PRO A 86 10.00 18.15 15.65
N PRO A 87 10.55 18.09 16.86
CA PRO A 87 10.80 19.27 17.66
C PRO A 87 11.78 20.21 16.95
N LYS A 88 11.55 21.52 17.12
CA LYS A 88 12.37 22.57 16.47
C LYS A 88 13.85 22.44 16.80
N GLU A 89 14.19 22.06 18.03
CA GLU A 89 15.57 21.90 18.49
C GLU A 89 16.30 20.82 17.69
N PHE A 90 15.66 19.67 17.48
CA PHE A 90 16.19 18.60 16.64
C PHE A 90 16.42 19.05 15.19
N LEU A 91 15.46 19.79 14.61
CA LEU A 91 15.64 20.35 13.27
C LEU A 91 16.76 21.40 13.20
N LEU A 92 16.96 22.19 14.26
CA LEU A 92 18.04 23.17 14.33
C LEU A 92 19.41 22.52 14.44
N GLU A 93 19.54 21.46 15.25
CA GLU A 93 20.76 20.67 15.34
C GLU A 93 21.12 20.04 14.00
N LEU A 94 20.14 19.39 13.35
CA LEU A 94 20.33 18.80 12.02
C LEU A 94 20.70 19.87 10.97
N ALA A 95 20.06 21.03 11.02
CA ALA A 95 20.39 22.15 10.15
C ALA A 95 21.81 22.65 10.40
N GLN A 96 22.25 22.79 11.65
CA GLN A 96 23.63 23.16 11.97
C GLN A 96 24.63 22.13 11.45
N GLU A 97 24.36 20.84 11.59
CA GLU A 97 25.22 19.78 11.06
C GLU A 97 25.34 19.83 9.53
N LYS A 98 24.22 19.97 8.82
CA LYS A 98 24.21 20.05 7.35
C LYS A 98 24.83 21.37 6.85
N ASN A 99 24.56 22.48 7.50
CA ASN A 99 25.07 23.81 7.11
C ASN A 99 26.56 24.02 7.42
N LYS A 100 27.22 23.10 8.15
CA LYS A 100 28.69 23.10 8.30
C LYS A 100 29.41 22.87 6.98
N GLN A 101 28.78 22.20 6.02
CA GLN A 101 29.37 21.97 4.71
C GLN A 101 29.23 23.25 3.86
N PRO A 102 30.35 23.86 3.41
CA PRO A 102 30.28 25.04 2.58
C PRO A 102 29.64 24.70 1.22
N LEU A 103 29.01 25.70 0.63
CA LEU A 103 28.43 25.56 -0.71
C LEU A 103 29.52 25.24 -1.75
N PRO A 104 29.24 24.38 -2.74
CA PRO A 104 30.18 24.13 -3.83
C PRO A 104 30.38 25.40 -4.67
N LEU A 105 31.57 25.52 -5.26
CA LEU A 105 31.90 26.62 -6.16
C LEU A 105 30.93 26.66 -7.35
N ILE A 106 30.34 27.83 -7.59
CA ILE A 106 29.41 28.06 -8.70
C ILE A 106 30.25 28.39 -9.96
N PRO A 107 30.13 27.63 -11.05
CA PRO A 107 30.83 27.94 -12.29
C PRO A 107 30.19 29.15 -13.01
N GLU A 108 30.99 29.96 -13.71
CA GLU A 108 30.52 31.14 -14.47
C GLU A 108 29.72 30.81 -15.74
N LYS A 109 29.46 29.52 -16.01
CA LYS A 109 28.68 29.08 -17.16
C LYS A 109 27.20 29.28 -16.88
N TYR A 110 26.53 30.11 -17.67
CA TYR A 110 25.09 30.27 -17.63
C TYR A 110 24.40 28.96 -18.03
N GLY A 111 23.57 28.41 -17.15
CA GLY A 111 22.76 27.22 -17.43
C GLY A 111 22.48 26.34 -16.21
N ILE A 112 21.66 25.30 -16.41
CA ILE A 112 21.34 24.30 -15.40
C ILE A 112 22.47 23.26 -15.37
N ARG A 113 23.06 23.04 -14.19
CA ARG A 113 24.06 22.00 -13.98
C ARG A 113 23.38 20.67 -13.66
N LEU A 114 23.42 19.74 -14.60
CA LEU A 114 22.99 18.37 -14.34
C LEU A 114 24.03 17.65 -13.46
N PRO A 115 23.60 16.67 -12.64
CA PRO A 115 24.48 15.67 -12.06
C PRO A 115 25.30 14.94 -13.15
N ALA A 116 26.31 14.17 -12.74
CA ALA A 116 27.04 13.32 -13.69
C ALA A 116 26.08 12.37 -14.42
N ASP A 117 26.35 12.03 -15.69
CA ASP A 117 25.46 11.21 -16.53
C ASP A 117 25.03 9.89 -15.88
N LYS A 118 25.91 9.28 -15.07
CA LYS A 118 25.61 8.08 -14.27
C LYS A 118 24.51 8.26 -13.23
N HIS A 119 24.27 9.47 -12.78
CA HIS A 119 23.21 9.85 -11.84
C HIS A 119 22.04 10.53 -12.57
N CYS A 120 22.08 10.61 -13.90
CA CYS A 120 21.00 11.13 -14.73
C CYS A 120 20.11 9.96 -15.18
N LEU A 121 18.80 10.11 -15.00
CA LEU A 121 17.79 9.14 -15.46
C LEU A 121 17.48 9.31 -16.96
N THR A 122 18.52 9.42 -17.80
CA THR A 122 18.39 9.61 -19.26
C THR A 122 18.45 8.30 -20.05
N GLY A 123 18.87 7.21 -19.40
CA GLY A 123 18.88 5.88 -20.00
C GLY A 123 17.49 5.24 -20.02
N ILE A 124 17.17 4.53 -21.11
CA ILE A 124 15.96 3.73 -21.23
C ILE A 124 16.05 2.56 -20.22
N ASN A 125 15.24 2.60 -19.15
CA ASN A 125 15.21 1.57 -18.09
C ASN A 125 14.12 0.50 -18.31
N PHE A 126 13.70 0.30 -19.56
CA PHE A 126 12.74 -0.74 -19.90
C PHE A 126 13.03 -1.30 -21.29
N SER A 127 12.91 -2.62 -21.43
CA SER A 127 12.91 -3.29 -22.73
C SER A 127 11.51 -3.84 -22.94
N ILE A 128 10.79 -3.31 -23.92
CA ILE A 128 9.52 -3.91 -24.32
C ILE A 128 9.89 -5.16 -25.12
N VAL A 129 9.70 -6.34 -24.51
CA VAL A 129 9.69 -7.59 -25.27
C VAL A 129 8.39 -7.57 -26.09
N PRO A 130 8.45 -7.50 -27.42
CA PRO A 130 7.24 -7.56 -28.23
C PRO A 130 6.61 -8.93 -28.01
N ASP A 131 5.35 -8.96 -27.55
CA ASP A 131 4.59 -10.20 -27.48
C ASP A 131 4.51 -10.79 -28.89
N ALA A 132 4.80 -12.09 -29.02
CA ALA A 132 4.82 -12.73 -30.32
C ALA A 132 3.41 -12.60 -30.95
N PRO A 133 3.30 -12.23 -32.24
CA PRO A 133 1.99 -12.07 -32.85
C PRO A 133 1.20 -13.37 -32.67
N PRO A 134 -0.03 -13.30 -32.14
CA PRO A 134 -0.84 -14.49 -31.94
C PRO A 134 -1.01 -15.22 -33.28
N PRO A 135 -0.97 -16.57 -33.28
CA PRO A 135 -1.06 -17.34 -34.51
C PRO A 135 -2.34 -16.94 -35.27
N PRO A 136 -2.28 -16.83 -36.61
CA PRO A 136 -3.42 -16.40 -37.40
C PRO A 136 -4.60 -17.31 -37.14
N ARG A 137 -5.68 -16.74 -36.60
CA ARG A 137 -6.96 -17.45 -36.47
C ARG A 137 -7.47 -17.75 -37.88
N PRO A 138 -7.82 -18.99 -38.23
CA PRO A 138 -8.40 -19.29 -39.54
C PRO A 138 -9.67 -18.45 -39.72
N THR A 139 -9.68 -17.63 -40.77
CA THR A 139 -10.84 -16.82 -41.14
C THR A 139 -11.95 -17.73 -41.63
N LEU A 140 -13.06 -17.79 -40.90
CA LEU A 140 -14.27 -18.46 -41.33
C LEU A 140 -14.92 -17.64 -42.46
N ASP A 141 -14.76 -18.12 -43.68
CA ASP A 141 -15.37 -17.68 -44.91
C ASP A 141 -16.91 -17.81 -44.83
N LYS A 142 -17.58 -16.67 -44.66
CA LYS A 142 -19.04 -16.56 -44.70
C LYS A 142 -19.54 -16.63 -46.14
N SER A 143 -19.63 -17.84 -46.68
CA SER A 143 -20.47 -18.11 -47.84
C SER A 143 -20.82 -19.60 -47.94
N SER A 144 -21.87 -20.03 -47.23
CA SER A 144 -22.82 -21.04 -47.72
C SER A 144 -24.04 -21.18 -46.79
N SER A 145 -25.18 -21.35 -47.45
CA SER A 145 -26.58 -21.36 -47.02
C SER A 145 -27.02 -22.38 -45.95
N MET A 146 -27.99 -21.95 -45.15
CA MET A 146 -29.27 -22.59 -44.77
C MET A 146 -29.44 -24.13 -44.76
N MET A 147 -29.87 -24.60 -43.57
CA MET A 147 -30.80 -25.71 -43.20
C MET A 147 -30.40 -27.19 -43.43
N ILE A 148 -30.39 -27.99 -42.34
CA ILE A 148 -31.34 -29.09 -42.01
C ILE A 148 -30.80 -29.96 -40.83
N ASP A 149 -31.76 -30.60 -40.16
CA ASP A 149 -31.91 -31.12 -38.79
C ASP A 149 -31.33 -32.54 -38.50
N THR A 150 -31.27 -32.87 -37.21
CA THR A 150 -31.24 -34.22 -36.54
C THR A 150 -30.01 -35.13 -36.64
N GLN A 151 -29.31 -35.42 -35.52
CA GLN A 151 -29.59 -36.55 -34.59
C GLN A 151 -28.47 -36.73 -33.53
N GLU A 152 -28.90 -37.20 -32.35
CA GLU A 152 -28.20 -37.43 -31.07
C GLU A 152 -26.84 -38.14 -31.11
N THR A 153 -25.95 -37.85 -30.14
CA THR A 153 -25.43 -38.85 -29.18
C THR A 153 -24.56 -38.20 -28.09
N LEU A 154 -24.53 -38.90 -26.95
CA LEU A 154 -24.16 -38.51 -25.59
C LEU A 154 -22.64 -38.53 -25.30
N VAL A 155 -22.31 -37.95 -24.13
CA VAL A 155 -21.15 -38.17 -23.22
C VAL A 155 -19.75 -37.74 -23.73
N ASP A 156 -18.88 -37.06 -22.98
CA ASP A 156 -18.52 -37.26 -21.57
C ASP A 156 -17.91 -36.03 -20.86
N VAL A 157 -17.92 -36.14 -19.53
CA VAL A 157 -17.57 -35.24 -18.43
C VAL A 157 -16.04 -35.19 -18.17
N GLU A 158 -15.42 -34.01 -18.24
CA GLU A 158 -14.69 -33.33 -17.14
C GLU A 158 -13.15 -33.66 -17.04
N PRO A 159 -12.37 -33.09 -16.10
CA PRO A 159 -11.44 -31.98 -16.35
C PRO A 159 -9.99 -32.30 -15.93
N SER A 160 -9.00 -31.44 -16.23
CA SER A 160 -7.69 -31.36 -15.52
C SER A 160 -6.94 -30.12 -16.04
N GLN A 161 -6.84 -28.99 -15.33
CA GLN A 161 -5.92 -28.70 -14.21
C GLN A 161 -4.52 -29.34 -14.32
N SER A 162 -3.56 -28.46 -14.68
CA SER A 162 -2.24 -28.26 -14.07
C SER A 162 -1.43 -29.47 -13.58
N SER A 163 -0.23 -29.63 -14.14
CA SER A 163 0.95 -30.01 -13.35
C SER A 163 2.26 -29.58 -14.02
N ALA A 164 2.98 -28.77 -13.25
CA ALA A 164 4.42 -28.62 -13.11
C ALA A 164 5.37 -29.13 -14.21
N SER A 165 6.14 -28.19 -14.75
CA SER A 165 7.49 -28.38 -15.27
C SER A 165 8.44 -28.81 -14.15
N GLN A 166 9.31 -29.80 -14.37
CA GLN A 166 10.75 -29.68 -14.69
C GLN A 166 11.41 -31.08 -14.53
N PRO A 167 12.72 -31.32 -14.82
CA PRO A 167 13.74 -30.55 -15.54
C PRO A 167 14.60 -31.41 -16.52
N THR A 168 15.55 -30.79 -17.24
CA THR A 168 16.94 -31.27 -17.57
C THR A 168 17.54 -30.30 -18.61
N ALA A 169 18.57 -29.47 -18.35
CA ALA A 169 19.97 -29.68 -17.98
C ALA A 169 20.91 -30.04 -19.15
N THR A 170 21.80 -29.10 -19.51
CA THR A 170 23.22 -29.28 -19.91
C THR A 170 23.79 -27.86 -20.15
N THR A 171 24.84 -27.43 -19.46
CA THR A 171 26.23 -27.79 -19.78
C THR A 171 27.16 -27.71 -18.55
N SER A 172 28.04 -28.71 -18.52
CA SER A 172 29.18 -29.13 -17.68
C SER A 172 30.21 -28.07 -17.22
N THR A 173 30.54 -27.97 -15.90
CA THR A 173 31.66 -28.57 -15.08
C THR A 173 33.03 -27.88 -15.24
N GLU A 174 33.90 -27.57 -14.25
CA GLU A 174 34.06 -27.76 -12.78
C GLU A 174 35.42 -27.05 -12.37
N PRO A 175 35.97 -27.10 -11.12
CA PRO A 175 35.40 -26.83 -9.80
C PRO A 175 36.32 -25.94 -8.91
N VAL A 176 35.77 -25.13 -7.98
CA VAL A 176 36.52 -24.63 -6.81
C VAL A 176 35.76 -25.02 -5.54
N LYS A 177 36.43 -25.84 -4.72
CA LYS A 177 35.92 -26.48 -3.50
C LYS A 177 35.45 -25.44 -2.49
N ARG A 178 34.18 -25.51 -2.09
CA ARG A 178 33.67 -24.90 -0.84
C ARG A 178 33.48 -26.02 0.18
N GLY A 179 34.36 -26.03 1.19
CA GLY A 179 34.09 -26.69 2.45
C GLY A 179 33.02 -25.90 3.19
N ARG A 180 32.04 -26.62 3.74
CA ARG A 180 30.94 -26.13 4.55
C ARG A 180 31.33 -26.50 5.98
N ASP A 181 31.66 -25.55 6.83
CA ASP A 181 31.71 -25.69 8.29
C ASP A 181 31.75 -24.32 8.96
N ALA A 182 31.20 -24.27 10.18
CA ALA A 182 31.11 -23.17 11.14
C ALA A 182 29.96 -22.16 10.96
N MET A 183 28.84 -22.49 11.62
CA MET A 183 28.05 -21.51 12.36
C MET A 183 28.97 -20.90 13.43
N GLU A 184 29.18 -19.58 13.41
CA GLU A 184 29.73 -18.83 14.53
C GLU A 184 28.68 -17.78 14.90
N ASP A 185 27.95 -18.11 15.96
CA ASP A 185 27.31 -17.15 16.86
C ASP A 185 28.44 -16.39 17.55
N ASP A 186 28.59 -15.08 17.32
CA ASP A 186 29.45 -14.23 18.18
C ASP A 186 28.80 -12.84 18.38
N ASP A 187 28.33 -12.67 19.61
CA ASP A 187 28.45 -11.50 20.49
C ASP A 187 27.66 -10.21 20.20
N TYR A 188 26.49 -10.14 20.85
CA TYR A 188 25.87 -8.87 21.29
C TYR A 188 26.54 -8.43 22.61
N ASP A 189 27.36 -7.38 22.55
CA ASP A 189 27.80 -6.65 23.74
C ASP A 189 26.64 -5.84 24.33
N PHE A 190 26.49 -5.94 25.65
CA PHE A 190 25.54 -5.19 26.50
C PHE A 190 26.14 -3.86 26.96
#